data_AF-A0A2G6KGN4-F1
#
_entry.id   AF-A0A2G6KGN4-F1
#
_cell.length_a   1.000
_cell.length_b   1.000
_cell.length_c   1.000
_cell.angle_alpha   90.00
_cell.angle_beta   90.00
_cell.angle_gamma   90.00
#
_symmetry.space_group_name_H-M   'P 1'
#
loop_
_entity.id
_entity.type
_entity.pdbx_description
1 polymer ?
#
loop_
_entity_poly.entity_id
_entity_poly.type
_entity_poly.pdbx_seq_one_letter_code
_entity_poly.pdbx_strand_id
1 'polypeptide(L)' 'MDSVITLADLTLPTGVEAIGDDEMTIVTVLTMSTPVLDAEDAAAAEADEFEGDEVEGDAEPSDAESDDE' A
#
# COMPACT_ATOMS: atom_id res chain seq x y z
N MET A 1 9.26 13.40 10.85
CA MET A 1 8.27 14.38 11.36
C MET A 1 7.08 13.59 11.83
N ASP A 2 6.89 13.50 13.13
CA ASP A 2 5.78 12.73 13.68
C ASP A 2 4.55 13.64 13.76
N SER A 3 3.40 13.13 13.30
CA SER A 3 2.13 13.84 13.38
C SER A 3 1.16 13.03 14.23
N VAL A 4 0.44 13.71 15.11
CA VAL A 4 -0.54 13.10 16.02
C VAL A 4 -1.91 13.71 15.73
N ILE A 5 -2.92 12.84 15.65
CA ILE A 5 -4.33 13.21 15.53
C ILE A 5 -5.02 12.76 16.83
N THR A 6 -5.64 13.70 17.53
CA THR A 6 -6.39 13.42 18.77
C THR A 6 -7.88 13.32 18.50
N LEU A 7 -8.64 12.96 19.54
CA LEU A 7 -10.10 12.85 19.45
C LEU A 7 -10.76 14.19 19.06
N ALA A 8 -10.23 15.30 19.57
CA ALA A 8 -10.71 16.64 19.26
C ALA A 8 -10.60 17.03 17.78
N ASP A 9 -9.67 16.41 17.04
CA ASP A 9 -9.46 16.68 15.61
C ASP A 9 -10.51 15.99 14.72
N LEU A 10 -11.32 15.07 15.28
CA LEU A 10 -12.30 14.30 14.52
C LEU A 10 -13.58 15.08 14.27
N THR A 11 -14.00 15.13 13.00
CA THR A 11 -15.35 15.62 12.66
C THR A 11 -16.36 14.49 12.87
N LEU A 12 -17.24 14.66 13.87
CA LEU A 12 -18.28 13.69 14.17
C LEU A 12 -19.56 13.94 13.34
N PRO A 13 -20.18 12.88 12.78
CA PRO A 13 -21.48 13.00 12.14
C PRO A 13 -22.59 13.43 13.11
N THR A 14 -23.66 14.02 12.58
CA THR A 14 -24.83 14.42 13.39
C THR A 14 -25.40 13.25 14.21
N GLY A 15 -25.58 13.48 15.51
CA GLY A 15 -26.13 12.50 16.44
C GLY A 15 -25.12 11.47 16.96
N VAL A 16 -23.84 11.59 16.60
CA VAL A 16 -22.74 10.77 17.12
C VAL A 16 -21.97 11.55 18.18
N GLU A 17 -21.73 10.90 19.32
CA GLU A 17 -20.91 11.43 20.41
C GLU A 17 -19.76 10.46 20.68
N ALA A 18 -18.55 11.00 20.82
CA ALA A 18 -17.39 10.21 21.20
C ALA A 18 -17.32 10.09 22.72
N ILE A 19 -17.17 8.87 23.23
CA ILE A 19 -16.97 8.61 24.65
C ILE A 19 -15.45 8.45 24.87
N GLY A 20 -14.77 9.57 25.10
CA GLY A 20 -13.32 9.64 25.29
C GLY A 20 -12.87 11.04 25.69
N ASP A 21 -11.62 11.17 26.08
CA ASP A 21 -11.00 12.47 26.36
C ASP A 21 -10.54 13.14 25.06
N ASP A 22 -10.68 14.46 24.95
CA ASP A 22 -10.33 15.22 23.74
C ASP A 22 -8.83 15.14 23.39
N GLU A 23 -7.96 14.95 24.39
CA GLU A 23 -6.51 14.78 24.23
C GLU A 23 -6.12 13.33 23.92
N MET A 24 -7.09 12.40 23.88
CA MET A 24 -6.85 11.00 23.56
C MET A 24 -6.25 10.87 22.16
N THR A 25 -5.07 10.26 22.08
CA THR A 25 -4.41 9.98 20.79
C THR A 25 -5.17 8.89 20.05
N ILE A 26 -5.57 9.19 18.80
CA ILE A 26 -6.30 8.25 17.93
C ILE A 26 -5.37 7.69 16.85
N VAL A 27 -4.55 8.55 16.24
CA VAL A 27 -3.61 8.15 15.19
C VAL A 27 -2.26 8.82 15.42
N THR A 28 -1.19 8.04 15.28
CA THR A 28 0.19 8.53 15.25
C THR A 28 0.82 8.15 13.91
N VAL A 29 1.19 9.16 13.13
CA VAL A 29 1.88 8.97 11.84
C VAL A 29 3.37 9.18 12.04
N LEU A 30 4.14 8.11 11.83
CA LEU A 30 5.60 8.11 11.87
C LEU A 30 6.13 8.17 10.45
N THR A 31 6.61 9.33 10.01
CA THR A 31 7.32 9.41 8.72
C THR A 31 8.76 8.93 8.91
N MET A 32 9.06 7.72 8.46
CA MET A 32 10.43 7.29 8.21
C MET A 32 10.88 7.95 6.91
N SER A 33 11.99 8.69 6.91
CA SER A 33 12.65 9.06 5.65
C SER A 33 13.18 7.78 5.03
N THR A 34 12.42 7.16 4.14
CA THR A 34 13.00 6.23 3.17
C THR A 34 13.94 7.07 2.31
N PRO A 35 15.26 6.82 2.30
CA PRO A 35 16.14 7.53 1.40
C PRO A 35 15.66 7.24 -0.02
N VAL A 36 15.07 8.24 -0.66
CA VAL A 36 14.84 8.22 -2.10
C VAL A 36 16.24 8.30 -2.69
N LEU A 37 16.75 7.17 -3.17
CA LEU A 37 17.92 7.20 -4.05
C LEU A 37 17.53 8.13 -5.19
N ASP A 38 18.33 9.17 -5.38
CA ASP A 38 18.14 10.17 -6.44
C ASP A 38 17.84 9.43 -7.74
N ALA A 39 16.78 9.82 -8.45
CA ALA A 39 16.26 9.05 -9.57
C ALA A 39 17.28 8.87 -10.72
N GLU A 40 18.38 9.64 -10.71
CA GLU A 40 19.52 9.45 -11.61
C GLU A 40 20.34 8.18 -11.32
N ASP A 41 20.29 7.63 -10.09
CA ASP A 41 20.99 6.38 -9.69
C ASP A 41 20.06 5.14 -9.75
N ALA A 42 18.74 5.34 -9.65
CA ALA A 42 17.75 4.24 -9.65
C ALA A 42 17.57 3.55 -11.01
N ALA A 43 17.83 4.24 -12.12
CA ALA A 43 17.74 3.65 -13.46
C ALA A 43 18.81 2.58 -13.73
N ALA A 44 19.91 2.55 -12.96
CA ALA A 44 20.96 1.55 -13.09
C ALA A 44 20.68 0.26 -12.29
N ALA A 45 19.80 0.30 -11.29
CA ALA A 45 19.50 -0.85 -10.44
C ALA A 45 18.35 -1.73 -10.97
N GLU A 46 17.39 -1.15 -11.69
CA GLU A 46 16.26 -1.89 -12.30
C GLU A 46 16.66 -2.69 -13.56
N ALA A 47 17.84 -2.43 -14.15
CA ALA A 47 18.33 -3.17 -15.31
C ALA A 47 18.97 -4.53 -14.94
N ASP A 48 19.41 -4.72 -13.69
CA ASP A 48 20.12 -5.94 -13.25
C ASP A 48 19.17 -7.01 -12.65
N GLU A 49 17.89 -6.70 -12.43
CA GLU A 49 16.90 -7.67 -11.89
C GLU A 49 16.05 -8.34 -12.99
N PHE A 50 16.24 -7.98 -14.27
CA PHE A 50 15.44 -8.49 -15.40
C PHE A 50 16.25 -9.21 -16.50
N GLU A 51 17.49 -9.61 -16.24
CA GLU A 51 18.35 -10.39 -17.17
C GLU A 51 18.60 -11.83 -16.67
N GLY A 52 17.56 -12.48 -16.13
CA GLY A 52 17.73 -13.80 -15.49
C GLY A 52 16.51 -14.71 -15.34
N ASP A 53 15.46 -14.60 -16.16
CA ASP A 53 14.44 -15.66 -16.26
C ASP A 53 13.89 -15.78 -17.69
N GLU A 54 14.74 -16.27 -18.60
CA GLU A 54 14.27 -16.91 -19.82
C GLU A 54 13.99 -18.39 -19.52
N VAL A 55 12.75 -18.73 -19.17
CA VAL A 55 12.24 -20.10 -19.34
C VAL A 55 11.08 -20.06 -20.32
N GLU A 56 11.41 -20.30 -21.58
CA GLU A 56 10.47 -20.77 -22.59
C GLU A 56 9.77 -22.05 -22.12
N GLY A 57 8.44 -22.15 -22.29
CA GLY A 57 7.78 -23.46 -22.32
C GLY A 57 6.32 -23.50 -21.87
N ASP A 58 5.41 -23.11 -22.77
CA ASP A 58 4.29 -23.94 -23.25
C ASP A 58 3.41 -24.70 -22.23
N ALA A 59 2.20 -24.19 -21.97
CA ALA A 59 0.98 -25.01 -21.88
C ALA A 59 -0.29 -24.15 -22.07
N GLU A 60 -1.13 -24.59 -23.01
CA GLU A 60 -2.33 -23.97 -23.57
C GLU A 60 -3.44 -23.54 -22.56
N PRO A 61 -4.31 -22.58 -22.93
CA PRO A 61 -5.54 -22.30 -22.20
C PRO A 61 -6.59 -23.36 -22.55
N SER A 62 -6.86 -24.31 -21.65
CA SER A 62 -8.03 -25.18 -21.77
C SER A 62 -9.25 -24.46 -21.20
N ASP A 63 -9.94 -23.75 -22.10
CA ASP A 63 -11.31 -23.28 -21.95
C ASP A 63 -12.23 -24.50 -22.07
N ALA A 64 -12.96 -24.83 -21.02
CA ALA A 64 -13.96 -25.89 -21.04
C ALA A 64 -15.24 -25.45 -20.32
N GLU A 65 -16.04 -24.64 -21.01
CA GLU A 65 -17.50 -24.68 -20.87
C GLU A 65 -18.07 -25.64 -21.92
N SER A 66 -18.89 -26.63 -21.50
CA SER A 66 -20.19 -26.99 -22.12
C SER A 66 -20.80 -28.28 -21.50
N ASP A 67 -21.92 -28.09 -20.79
CA ASP A 67 -23.28 -28.64 -21.02
C ASP A 67 -23.55 -30.14 -21.36
N ASP A 68 -24.52 -30.69 -20.61
CA ASP A 68 -25.63 -31.64 -20.92
C ASP A 68 -25.37 -33.05 -21.56
N GLU A 69 -25.68 -34.12 -20.79
CA GLU A 69 -26.58 -35.26 -21.14
C GLU A 69 -26.88 -36.15 -19.90
#